data_AF-A0A842MUY4-F1
#
_entry.id   AF-A0A842MUY4-F1
#
_cell.length_a   1.000
_cell.length_b   1.000
_cell.length_c   1.000
_cell.angle_alpha   90.00
_cell.angle_beta   90.00
_cell.angle_gamma   90.00
#
_symmetry.space_group_name_H-M   'P 1'
#
loop_
_entity.id
_entity.type
_entity.pdbx_description
1 polymer ?
#
loop_
_entity_poly.entity_id
_entity_poly.type
_entity_poly.pdbx_seq_one_letter_code
_entity_poly.pdbx_strand_id
1 'polypeptide(L)'
;MNHEVEIMGHRLMFRTWTYGMKQEALREATRWRRDPGGGLEPDVDPWTLNDVMLVQTVVEWDLVDGNGRPLPITVESIHGLEPPELVEEMIAVTQRINGVSVAERKK
;
A
#
# COMPACT_ATOMS: atom_id res chain seq x y z
N MET A 1 -14.96 5.37 -5.50
CA MET A 1 -15.44 6.35 -4.49
C MET A 1 -14.21 6.88 -3.77
N ASN A 2 -14.14 8.18 -3.52
CA ASN A 2 -13.00 8.78 -2.82
C ASN A 2 -13.34 8.99 -1.35
N HIS A 3 -12.33 8.89 -0.49
CA HIS A 3 -12.40 9.00 0.95
C HIS A 3 -11.34 10.00 1.40
N GLU A 4 -11.78 11.16 1.88
CA GLU A 4 -10.89 12.13 2.53
C GLU A 4 -10.69 11.72 3.99
N VAL A 5 -9.44 11.68 4.44
CA VAL A 5 -9.05 11.27 5.79
C VAL A 5 -7.90 12.15 6.27
N GLU A 6 -7.96 12.58 7.52
CA GLU A 6 -6.84 13.23 8.20
C GLU A 6 -6.06 12.18 9.00
N ILE A 7 -4.74 12.11 8.80
CA ILE A 7 -3.83 11.20 9.51
C ILE A 7 -2.68 12.03 10.03
N MET A 8 -2.48 12.04 11.35
CA MET A 8 -1.40 12.80 12.00
C MET A 8 -1.30 14.29 11.58
N GLY A 9 -2.44 14.93 11.29
CA GLY A 9 -2.50 16.33 10.84
C GLY A 9 -2.28 16.55 9.34
N HIS A 10 -2.12 15.48 8.56
CA HIS A 10 -2.01 15.51 7.10
C HIS A 10 -3.33 15.13 6.45
N ARG A 11 -3.70 15.84 5.38
CA ARG A 11 -4.89 15.52 4.59
C ARG A 11 -4.51 14.55 3.47
N LEU A 12 -5.20 13.41 3.43
CA LEU A 12 -5.04 12.41 2.38
C LEU A 12 -6.38 12.08 1.74
N MET A 13 -6.34 11.77 0.44
CA MET A 13 -7.48 11.28 -0.31
C MET A 13 -7.20 9.87 -0.80
N PHE A 14 -8.08 8.95 -0.44
CA PHE A 14 -7.99 7.54 -0.81
C PHE A 14 -9.09 7.16 -1.79
N ARG A 15 -8.86 6.15 -2.62
CA ARG A 15 -9.90 5.48 -3.42
C ARG A 15 -9.95 3.99 -3.12
N THR A 16 -11.13 3.40 -3.24
CA THR A 16 -11.28 1.94 -3.19
C THR A 16 -10.61 1.27 -4.38
N TRP A 17 -10.07 0.08 -4.18
CA TRP A 17 -9.45 -0.74 -5.21
C TRP A 17 -10.47 -1.18 -6.26
N THR A 18 -10.01 -1.23 -7.51
CA THR A 18 -10.67 -2.03 -8.53
C THR A 18 -10.08 -3.45 -8.54
N TYR A 19 -10.76 -4.37 -9.22
CA TYR A 19 -10.23 -5.72 -9.40
C TYR A 19 -8.91 -5.74 -10.20
N GLY A 20 -8.76 -4.86 -11.19
CA GLY A 20 -7.52 -4.75 -11.97
C GLY A 20 -6.31 -4.34 -11.12
N MET A 21 -6.52 -3.39 -10.21
CA MET A 21 -5.50 -2.91 -9.27
C MET A 21 -5.02 -4.03 -8.35
N LYS A 22 -5.94 -4.84 -7.81
CA LYS A 22 -5.59 -6.04 -7.02
C LYS A 22 -4.72 -7.03 -7.81
N GLN A 23 -5.05 -7.25 -9.09
CA GLN A 23 -4.26 -8.16 -9.92
C GLN A 23 -2.87 -7.61 -10.23
N GLU A 24 -2.76 -6.32 -10.50
CA GLU A 24 -1.49 -5.64 -10.76
C GLU A 24 -0.57 -5.74 -9.55
N ALA A 25 -1.05 -5.36 -8.37
CA ALA A 25 -0.29 -5.45 -7.14
C ALA A 25 0.13 -6.89 -6.80
N LEU A 26 -0.77 -7.87 -7.00
CA LEU A 26 -0.44 -9.28 -6.80
C LEU A 26 0.66 -9.75 -7.76
N ARG A 27 0.62 -9.34 -9.03
CA ARG A 27 1.66 -9.69 -10.00
C ARG A 27 3.01 -9.09 -9.65
N GLU A 28 3.04 -7.84 -9.19
CA GLU A 28 4.26 -7.16 -8.76
C GLU A 28 4.87 -7.80 -7.50
N ALA A 29 4.02 -8.20 -6.55
CA ALA A 29 4.44 -8.83 -5.30
C ALA A 29 4.79 -10.32 -5.44
N THR A 30 4.40 -10.98 -6.54
CA THR A 30 4.65 -12.42 -6.73
C THR A 30 5.96 -12.68 -7.45
N ARG A 31 6.86 -13.42 -6.79
CA ARG A 31 8.04 -14.04 -7.41
C ARG A 31 7.79 -15.54 -7.58
N TRP A 32 8.40 -16.14 -8.59
CA TRP A 32 8.32 -17.59 -8.78
C TRP A 32 9.59 -18.24 -8.25
N ARG A 33 9.45 -19.06 -7.21
CA ARG A 33 10.57 -19.86 -6.68
C ARG A 33 10.50 -21.27 -7.25
N ARG A 34 11.67 -21.82 -7.60
CA ARG A 34 11.78 -23.23 -7.93
C ARG A 34 11.78 -24.04 -6.63
N ASP A 35 10.85 -24.96 -6.51
CA ASP A 35 10.83 -25.93 -5.42
C ASP A 35 11.93 -27.01 -5.64
N PRO A 36 12.29 -27.77 -4.61
CA PRO A 36 13.27 -28.86 -4.71
C PRO A 36 12.87 -29.97 -5.70
N GLY A 37 11.57 -30.15 -5.99
CA GLY A 37 11.01 -31.08 -6.97
C GLY A 37 11.01 -30.57 -8.41
N GLY A 38 11.49 -29.35 -8.67
CA GLY A 38 11.53 -28.73 -10.01
C GLY A 38 10.24 -28.03 -10.42
N GLY A 39 9.24 -27.95 -9.53
CA GLY A 39 8.04 -27.14 -9.72
C GLY A 39 8.31 -25.64 -9.52
N LEU A 40 7.41 -24.80 -10.03
CA LEU A 40 7.40 -23.37 -9.73
C LEU A 40 6.26 -23.08 -8.75
N GLU A 41 6.61 -22.51 -7.60
CA GLU A 41 5.63 -22.06 -6.61
C GLU A 41 5.62 -20.52 -6.54
N PRO A 42 4.43 -19.91 -6.46
CA PRO A 42 4.32 -18.47 -6.26
C PRO A 42 4.71 -18.13 -4.82
N ASP A 43 5.64 -17.20 -4.68
CA ASP A 43 6.09 -16.60 -3.43
C ASP A 43 5.66 -15.13 -3.44
N VAL A 44 4.64 -14.81 -2.65
CA VAL A 44 4.09 -13.45 -2.56
C VAL A 44 4.76 -12.74 -1.41
N ASP A 45 5.43 -11.62 -1.69
CA ASP A 45 5.95 -10.75 -0.65
C ASP A 45 4.82 -9.87 -0.07
N PRO A 46 4.39 -10.10 1.18
CA PRO A 46 3.28 -9.36 1.77
C PRO A 46 3.61 -7.87 1.97
N TRP A 47 4.89 -7.50 2.13
CA TRP A 47 5.30 -6.11 2.29
C TRP A 47 5.17 -5.34 0.98
N THR A 48 5.77 -5.87 -0.09
CA THR A 48 5.60 -5.33 -1.44
C THR A 48 4.11 -5.24 -1.81
N LEU A 49 3.31 -6.25 -1.47
CA LEU A 49 1.87 -6.22 -1.75
C LEU A 49 1.17 -5.06 -1.04
N ASN A 50 1.44 -4.85 0.25
CA ASN A 50 0.85 -3.74 1.01
C ASN A 50 1.27 -2.38 0.46
N ASP A 51 2.55 -2.22 0.12
CA ASP A 51 3.10 -0.96 -0.39
C ASP A 51 2.48 -0.56 -1.73
N VAL A 52 2.46 -1.50 -2.69
CA VAL A 52 1.85 -1.26 -4.00
C VAL A 52 0.37 -0.98 -3.85
N MET A 53 -0.32 -1.74 -3.01
CA MET A 53 -1.75 -1.54 -2.77
C MET A 53 -2.03 -0.19 -2.11
N LEU A 54 -1.20 0.27 -1.17
CA LEU A 54 -1.30 1.59 -0.55
C LEU A 54 -1.10 2.70 -1.60
N VAL A 55 -0.01 2.66 -2.36
CA VAL A 55 0.31 3.65 -3.40
C VAL A 55 -0.82 3.76 -4.43
N GLN A 56 -1.40 2.63 -4.83
CA GLN A 56 -2.53 2.62 -5.75
C GLN A 56 -3.83 3.21 -5.15
N THR A 57 -3.94 3.22 -3.82
CA THR A 57 -5.10 3.74 -3.06
C THR A 57 -5.02 5.24 -2.84
N VAL A 58 -3.83 5.79 -2.58
CA VAL A 58 -3.65 7.22 -2.36
C VAL A 58 -3.79 7.96 -3.69
N VAL A 59 -4.73 8.90 -3.73
CA VAL A 59 -5.00 9.76 -4.89
C VAL A 59 -4.28 11.09 -4.74
N GLU A 60 -4.25 11.62 -3.53
CA GLU A 60 -3.69 12.93 -3.19
C GLU A 60 -3.26 12.93 -1.72
N TRP A 61 -2.21 13.68 -1.40
CA TRP A 61 -1.80 14.00 -0.04
C TRP A 61 -1.13 15.38 0.00
N ASP A 62 -0.95 15.95 1.20
CA ASP A 62 -0.24 17.21 1.41
C ASP A 62 1.19 17.03 1.96
N LEU A 63 1.72 15.81 1.91
CA LEU A 63 3.06 15.48 2.41
C LEU A 63 4.15 16.18 1.61
N VAL A 64 5.17 16.66 2.33
CA VAL A 64 6.34 17.36 1.78
C VAL A 64 7.65 16.76 2.30
N ASP A 65 8.73 16.94 1.54
CA ASP A 65 10.07 16.56 1.94
C ASP A 65 10.67 17.56 2.96
N GLY A 66 11.89 17.28 3.43
CA GLY A 66 12.62 18.16 4.36
C GLY A 66 12.94 19.56 3.80
N ASN A 67 12.71 19.81 2.51
CA ASN A 67 12.86 21.11 1.85
C ASN A 67 11.50 21.78 1.57
N GLY A 68 10.39 21.20 2.04
CA GLY A 68 9.03 21.70 1.83
C GLY A 68 8.48 21.42 0.42
N ARG A 69 9.09 20.52 -0.35
CA ARG A 69 8.60 20.15 -1.70
C ARG A 69 7.59 19.01 -1.61
N PRO A 70 6.49 19.03 -2.37
CA PRO A 70 5.52 17.94 -2.37
C PRO A 70 6.18 16.58 -2.65
N LEU A 71 5.90 15.58 -1.82
CA LEU A 71 6.35 14.22 -2.04
C LEU A 71 5.50 13.57 -3.13
N PRO A 72 6.10 12.87 -4.12
CA PRO A 72 5.34 12.11 -5.10
C PRO A 72 4.74 10.86 -4.43
N ILE A 73 3.58 10.41 -4.88
CA ILE A 73 2.96 9.19 -4.35
C ILE A 73 3.66 7.97 -5.00
N THR A 74 4.71 7.48 -4.36
CA THR A 74 5.49 6.31 -4.81
C THR A 74 5.88 5.42 -3.64
N VAL A 75 6.29 4.18 -3.93
CA VAL A 75 6.78 3.23 -2.91
C VAL A 75 8.00 3.80 -2.17
N GLU A 76 8.91 4.43 -2.90
CA GLU A 76 10.11 5.03 -2.32
C GLU A 76 9.76 6.18 -1.38
N SER A 77 8.71 6.94 -1.71
CA SER A 77 8.28 8.07 -0.89
C SER A 77 7.65 7.60 0.41
N ILE A 78 6.80 6.55 0.38
CA ILE A 78 6.23 5.98 1.61
C ILE A 78 7.30 5.36 2.51
N HIS A 79 8.36 4.76 1.96
CA HIS A 79 9.47 4.21 2.74
C HIS A 79 10.30 5.27 3.46
N GLY A 80 10.30 6.50 2.95
CA GLY A 80 10.98 7.64 3.57
C GLY A 80 10.12 8.46 4.53
N LEU A 81 8.86 8.09 4.76
CA LEU A 81 7.98 8.83 5.66
C LEU A 81 8.35 8.57 7.12
N GLU A 82 8.45 9.66 7.87
CA GLU A 82 8.62 9.64 9.31
C GLU A 82 7.47 10.41 9.97
N PRO A 83 6.89 9.88 11.06
CA PRO A 83 7.27 8.62 11.71
C PRO A 83 6.62 7.40 11.03
N PRO A 84 7.14 6.16 11.21
CA PRO A 84 6.59 4.95 10.56
C PRO A 84 5.10 4.73 10.77
N GLU A 85 4.58 5.17 11.92
CA GLU A 85 3.17 5.11 12.30
C GLU A 85 2.24 5.80 11.28
N LEU A 86 2.74 6.83 10.58
CA LEU A 86 1.99 7.47 9.49
C LEU A 86 1.65 6.45 8.40
N VAL A 87 2.63 5.65 7.96
CA VAL A 87 2.44 4.62 6.94
C VAL A 87 1.54 3.51 7.47
N GLU A 88 1.70 3.10 8.73
CA GLU A 88 0.86 2.09 9.36
C GLU A 88 -0.62 2.51 9.41
N GLU A 89 -0.91 3.76 9.77
CA GLU A 89 -2.26 4.30 9.75
C GLU A 89 -2.83 4.40 8.32
N MET A 90 -2.00 4.78 7.35
CA MET A 90 -2.38 4.79 5.93
C MET A 90 -2.75 3.38 5.42
N ILE A 91 -1.99 2.35 5.81
CA ILE A 91 -2.29 0.94 5.49
C ILE A 91 -3.61 0.53 6.16
N ALA A 92 -3.82 0.89 7.43
CA ALA A 92 -5.04 0.56 8.16
C ALA A 92 -6.28 1.19 7.52
N VAL A 93 -6.19 2.44 7.08
CA VAL A 93 -7.24 3.13 6.31
C VAL A 93 -7.50 2.40 5.00
N THR A 94 -6.45 2.10 4.25
CA THR A 94 -6.52 1.39 2.97
C THR A 94 -7.24 0.05 3.12
N GLN A 95 -6.88 -0.75 4.11
CA GLN A 95 -7.54 -2.03 4.40
C GLN A 95 -9.02 -1.84 4.78
N ARG A 96 -9.31 -0.85 5.62
CA ARG A 96 -10.68 -0.57 6.11
C ARG A 96 -11.62 -0.16 4.97
N ILE A 97 -11.22 0.79 4.12
CA ILE A 97 -12.10 1.26 3.02
C ILE A 97 -12.31 0.19 1.95
N ASN A 98 -11.41 -0.80 1.88
CA ASN A 98 -11.51 -1.93 0.96
C ASN A 98 -12.14 -3.18 1.57
N GLY A 99 -12.66 -3.09 2.79
CA GLY A 99 -13.38 -4.19 3.44
C GLY A 99 -12.51 -5.39 3.83
N VAL A 100 -11.18 -5.23 3.93
CA VAL A 100 -10.27 -6.29 4.39
C VAL A 100 -10.51 -6.51 5.89
N SER A 101 -11.05 -7.69 6.21
CA SER A 101 -11.40 -8.07 7.58
C SER A 101 -10.17 -8.33 8.43
N VAL A 102 -10.32 -8.23 9.76
CA VAL A 102 -9.22 -8.53 10.71
C VAL A 102 -8.68 -9.97 10.55
N ALA A 103 -9.52 -10.91 10.10
CA ALA A 103 -9.11 -12.29 9.83
C ALA A 103 -8.16 -12.41 8.63
N GLU A 104 -8.28 -11.51 7.65
CA GLU A 104 -7.42 -11.44 6.47
C GLU A 104 -6.11 -10.68 6.73
N ARG A 105 -6.00 -9.93 7.84
CA ARG A 105 -4.79 -9.17 8.22
C ARG A 105 -3.69 -10.01 8.88
N LYS A 106 -3.99 -11.25 9.30
CA LYS A 106 -3.09 -12.12 10.10
C LYS A 106 -2.58 -13.35 9.36
N LYS A 107 -2.92 -13.49 8.07
CA LYS A 107 -2.40 -14.55 7.19
C LYS A 107 -1.35 -13.97 6.27
#